data_AF-S8ETA9-F1
#
_entry.id   AF-S8ETA9-F1
#
_cell.length_a   1.000
_cell.length_b   1.000
_cell.length_c   1.000
_cell.angle_alpha   90.00
_cell.angle_beta   90.00
_cell.angle_gamma   90.00
#
_symmetry.space_group_name_H-M   'P 1'
#
loop_
_entity.id
_entity.type
_entity.pdbx_description
1 polymer ?
#
loop_
_entity_poly.entity_id
_entity_poly.type
_entity_poly.pdbx_seq_one_letter_code
_entity_poly.pdbx_strand_id
1 'polypeptide(L)'
;MDEEQDSDSEGQVNGKLDVFTATEGAMSFGVSDRGLNMDAGLNIEADGIWAEEIMGRPSDRTGPTHAKRQVGRLPHALVLSTPAVGGPQSMHVDIQSLSPMFSPPSPRFRHTAAAHDDPSGNGPKKNGDSSSESEEVALDTLMEGLSKNNLDSTVTREDCRSLRRLLKQTIDYLQTLVASTNPQAGHTDDITQNERRAEVRNHALELMHRDSNADPIPVVSAERADHYARTKRREDGPTSDVFALDFMDNLGSHWNMRAKAVFAESFIQSGYSCKDKREVQRVFTVHVGTLRRQFKVLMRDPDYEPTPEELEQEKARNRAARRRELRKRRRDGCKRLTNLRHLVGLWESIPYLAMSGDESEEGPHGRRFLITALPWRSKEFEQFLADMDFAQLSTRWTAAGSWSKGNMPHVREGRNRQHMRPDDRCQAVERLPRNFYDEDWLRSMQENDSEEVSRLDIQQPVDLTIPDNVAR
;
A
#
# COMPACT_ATOMS: atom_id res chain seq x y z
N MET A 1 2.47 86.57 -35.52
CA MET A 1 1.32 85.94 -36.18
C MET A 1 1.88 84.70 -36.84
N ASP A 2 1.45 83.57 -36.29
CA ASP A 2 1.25 82.24 -36.88
C ASP A 2 2.53 81.47 -37.31
N GLU A 3 2.89 80.38 -36.60
CA GLU A 3 2.49 78.96 -36.85
C GLU A 3 3.08 78.44 -38.19
N GLU A 4 3.77 77.30 -38.30
CA GLU A 4 3.49 75.98 -37.73
C GLU A 4 4.68 74.98 -37.95
N GLN A 5 4.80 74.02 -37.02
CA GLN A 5 5.14 72.58 -37.09
C GLN A 5 6.51 71.97 -37.48
N ASP A 6 7.02 71.22 -36.49
CA ASP A 6 8.12 70.26 -36.46
C ASP A 6 7.74 68.85 -36.99
N SER A 7 8.72 68.16 -37.58
CA SER A 7 8.72 66.68 -37.67
C SER A 7 10.15 66.14 -37.75
N ASP A 8 10.61 65.47 -36.69
CA ASP A 8 11.87 64.71 -36.66
C ASP A 8 11.56 63.23 -36.39
N SER A 9 12.22 62.37 -37.16
CA SER A 9 12.09 60.90 -37.13
C SER A 9 13.45 60.28 -36.85
N GLU A 10 13.57 59.57 -35.74
CA GLU A 10 14.78 58.83 -35.34
C GLU A 10 14.75 57.39 -35.84
N GLY A 11 15.86 56.95 -36.45
CA GLY A 11 16.15 55.57 -36.82
C GLY A 11 17.08 54.91 -35.79
N GLN A 12 16.80 53.65 -35.45
CA GLN A 12 17.66 52.82 -34.60
C GLN A 12 18.00 51.48 -35.29
N VAL A 13 19.24 51.07 -35.07
CA VAL A 13 20.04 50.14 -35.88
C VAL A 13 20.32 48.84 -35.10
N ASN A 14 20.61 47.77 -35.87
CA ASN A 14 21.35 46.53 -35.55
C ASN A 14 20.55 45.35 -35.00
N GLY A 15 20.70 44.12 -35.49
CA GLY A 15 21.68 43.58 -36.44
C GLY A 15 22.05 42.15 -36.04
N LYS A 16 21.47 41.18 -36.76
CA LYS A 16 21.58 39.72 -36.64
C LYS A 16 22.87 39.21 -37.29
N LEU A 17 23.56 38.21 -36.71
CA LEU A 17 24.56 37.41 -37.43
C LEU A 17 24.65 35.97 -36.90
N ASP A 18 24.41 35.01 -37.81
CA ASP A 18 24.83 33.60 -37.74
C ASP A 18 26.29 33.46 -38.22
N VAL A 19 26.98 32.35 -37.89
CA VAL A 19 27.78 31.51 -38.83
C VAL A 19 28.64 30.43 -38.09
N PHE A 20 28.84 29.33 -38.82
CA PHE A 20 29.37 27.98 -38.58
C PHE A 20 30.88 27.76 -38.24
N THR A 21 31.13 26.51 -37.78
CA THR A 21 32.28 25.56 -37.99
C THR A 21 33.65 25.70 -37.29
N ALA A 22 33.93 24.68 -36.45
CA ALA A 22 35.08 23.76 -36.37
C ALA A 22 36.55 24.24 -36.41
N THR A 23 37.36 23.81 -35.41
CA THR A 23 38.68 23.17 -35.60
C THR A 23 39.24 22.59 -34.29
N GLU A 24 39.96 21.46 -34.44
CA GLU A 24 40.64 20.66 -33.40
C GLU A 24 41.88 21.36 -32.82
N GLY A 25 42.29 20.96 -31.61
CA GLY A 25 43.57 21.34 -31.01
C GLY A 25 43.79 20.73 -29.63
N ALA A 26 44.51 19.61 -29.59
CA ALA A 26 44.89 18.87 -28.39
C ALA A 26 45.82 19.68 -27.45
N MET A 27 45.60 19.58 -26.13
CA MET A 27 46.67 19.51 -25.12
C MET A 27 46.20 18.75 -23.87
N SER A 28 47.14 17.97 -23.35
CA SER A 28 47.03 16.98 -22.28
C SER A 28 47.41 17.57 -20.90
N PHE A 29 46.98 16.85 -19.87
CA PHE A 29 47.37 16.84 -18.44
C PHE A 29 46.59 17.72 -17.46
N GLY A 30 45.93 17.05 -16.52
CA GLY A 30 45.48 17.63 -15.26
C GLY A 30 44.37 16.83 -14.59
N VAL A 31 44.77 15.80 -13.85
CA VAL A 31 43.97 14.97 -12.92
C VAL A 31 42.73 15.72 -12.38
N SER A 32 41.52 15.25 -12.75
CA SER A 32 40.28 15.69 -12.12
C SER A 32 39.56 14.50 -11.50
N ASP A 33 39.50 14.59 -10.19
CA ASP A 33 38.72 13.82 -9.23
C ASP A 33 37.27 13.68 -9.73
N ARG A 34 36.87 12.46 -10.13
CA ARG A 34 35.48 12.15 -10.48
C ARG A 34 34.66 12.10 -9.19
N GLY A 35 34.29 13.28 -8.70
CA GLY A 35 33.14 13.45 -7.83
C GLY A 35 31.89 13.01 -8.60
N LEU A 36 31.44 11.80 -8.33
CA LEU A 36 30.12 11.32 -8.73
C LEU A 36 29.08 12.18 -8.02
N ASN A 37 28.63 13.22 -8.72
CA ASN A 37 27.45 13.98 -8.37
C ASN A 37 26.23 13.08 -8.63
N MET A 38 25.96 12.19 -7.68
CA MET A 38 24.73 11.40 -7.60
C MET A 38 23.66 12.25 -6.94
N ASP A 39 23.26 13.33 -7.61
CA ASP A 39 22.02 14.05 -7.31
C ASP A 39 20.88 13.37 -8.08
N ALA A 40 20.74 12.07 -7.85
CA ALA A 40 19.53 11.35 -8.18
C ALA A 40 18.58 11.58 -7.01
N GLY A 41 17.50 12.32 -7.24
CA GLY A 41 16.45 12.58 -6.26
C GLY A 41 16.08 11.30 -5.52
N LEU A 42 16.65 11.15 -4.32
CA LEU A 42 16.32 10.08 -3.40
C LEU A 42 14.96 10.44 -2.82
N ASN A 43 13.90 10.14 -3.57
CA ASN A 43 12.60 9.85 -3.02
C ASN A 43 12.76 8.61 -2.14
N ILE A 44 13.28 8.81 -0.92
CA ILE A 44 13.20 7.84 0.17
C ILE A 44 11.72 7.83 0.59
N GLU A 45 10.89 7.23 -0.27
CA GLU A 45 9.56 6.77 0.11
C GLU A 45 9.79 5.60 1.06
N ALA A 46 10.03 5.95 2.32
CA ALA A 46 10.02 5.01 3.41
C ALA A 46 8.64 4.38 3.45
N ASP A 47 8.60 3.05 3.32
CA ASP A 47 7.45 2.18 3.50
C ASP A 47 6.46 2.80 4.51
N GLY A 48 5.24 3.07 4.05
CA GLY A 48 4.13 3.61 4.85
C GLY A 48 3.62 2.66 5.94
N ILE A 49 4.50 1.81 6.49
CA ILE A 49 4.22 0.75 7.45
C ILE A 49 4.43 1.23 8.90
N TRP A 50 5.14 2.33 9.13
CA TRP A 50 5.59 2.71 10.49
C TRP A 50 4.82 3.88 11.15
N ALA A 51 3.73 4.36 10.56
CA ALA A 51 2.95 5.45 11.16
C ALA A 51 2.19 5.01 12.43
N GLU A 52 1.86 3.72 12.57
CA GLU A 52 0.99 3.26 13.67
C GLU A 52 1.74 2.87 14.96
N GLU A 53 3.06 2.67 14.91
CA GLU A 53 3.84 2.22 16.07
C GLU A 53 4.45 3.39 16.88
N ILE A 54 4.49 4.60 16.30
CA ILE A 54 5.08 5.79 16.95
C ILE A 54 4.09 6.48 17.90
N MET A 55 2.78 6.27 17.73
CA MET A 55 1.76 6.78 18.63
C MET A 55 1.45 5.70 19.67
N GLY A 56 2.15 5.75 20.80
CA GLY A 56 1.93 4.81 21.91
C GLY A 56 0.45 4.74 22.29
N ARG A 57 -0.12 3.53 22.29
CA ARG A 57 -1.43 3.30 22.94
C ARG A 57 -1.31 3.71 24.41
N PRO A 58 -2.20 4.57 24.93
CA PRO A 58 -2.27 4.77 26.37
C PRO A 58 -2.66 3.43 27.01
N SER A 59 -1.77 2.91 27.85
CA SER A 59 -2.05 1.75 28.68
C SER A 59 -3.12 2.15 29.69
N ASP A 60 -4.29 1.51 29.64
CA ASP A 60 -5.32 1.60 30.68
C ASP A 60 -4.72 1.15 32.01
N ARG A 61 -4.26 2.11 32.82
CA ARG A 61 -3.92 1.89 34.22
C ARG A 61 -5.19 2.05 35.04
N THR A 62 -5.72 0.92 35.48
CA THR A 62 -6.64 0.82 36.62
C THR A 62 -6.04 1.51 37.85
N GLY A 63 -6.63 2.65 38.24
CA GLY A 63 -6.32 3.33 39.50
C GLY A 63 -7.14 2.74 40.67
N PRO A 64 -6.59 2.71 41.90
CA PRO A 64 -7.31 2.23 43.07
C PRO A 64 -8.14 3.33 43.74
N THR A 65 -9.23 2.88 44.35
CA THR A 65 -10.23 3.62 45.13
C THR A 65 -9.78 4.02 46.55
N HIS A 66 -10.44 5.07 47.08
CA HIS A 66 -10.41 5.68 48.45
C HIS A 66 -9.43 6.85 48.62
N ALA A 67 -9.75 8.00 49.26
CA ALA A 67 -10.73 8.28 50.32
C ALA A 67 -11.17 9.78 50.41
N LYS A 68 -12.29 9.96 51.14
CA LYS A 68 -12.99 11.16 51.66
C LYS A 68 -12.17 12.40 52.06
N ARG A 69 -12.70 13.60 51.73
CA ARG A 69 -12.87 14.78 52.64
C ARG A 69 -13.70 15.88 51.95
N GLN A 70 -14.97 16.06 52.34
CA GLN A 70 -15.53 17.12 53.21
C GLN A 70 -15.41 18.60 52.74
N VAL A 71 -16.58 19.14 52.39
CA VAL A 71 -17.22 20.42 52.79
C VAL A 71 -16.50 21.75 52.54
N GLY A 72 -17.09 22.56 51.65
CA GLY A 72 -16.96 24.03 51.60
C GLY A 72 -18.10 24.62 50.76
N ARG A 73 -18.91 25.49 51.36
CA ARG A 73 -20.17 26.07 50.86
C ARG A 73 -19.96 27.33 50.00
N LEU A 74 -20.78 27.45 48.94
CA LEU A 74 -21.53 28.63 48.40
C LEU A 74 -20.77 29.89 47.90
N PRO A 75 -21.44 30.80 47.16
CA PRO A 75 -22.30 30.63 45.98
C PRO A 75 -21.95 31.65 44.87
N HIS A 76 -22.52 31.53 43.67
CA HIS A 76 -23.23 32.64 43.02
C HIS A 76 -23.96 32.14 41.76
N ALA A 77 -25.25 32.44 41.73
CA ALA A 77 -26.18 32.20 40.64
C ALA A 77 -25.94 33.21 39.51
N LEU A 78 -26.04 32.76 38.26
CA LEU A 78 -26.69 33.52 37.20
C LEU A 78 -27.45 32.56 36.28
N VAL A 79 -28.76 32.79 36.27
CA VAL A 79 -29.78 32.21 35.41
C VAL A 79 -29.68 32.87 34.05
N LEU A 80 -29.68 32.09 32.97
CA LEU A 80 -30.08 32.57 31.65
C LEU A 80 -30.79 31.45 30.89
N SER A 81 -32.08 31.67 30.73
CA SER A 81 -33.07 30.86 30.04
C SER A 81 -32.83 30.86 28.53
N THR A 82 -33.07 29.74 27.86
CA THR A 82 -33.43 29.71 26.42
C THR A 82 -34.28 28.49 26.11
N PRO A 83 -35.15 28.57 25.08
CA PRO A 83 -36.40 27.81 25.02
C PRO A 83 -36.29 26.47 24.26
N ALA A 84 -37.28 25.63 24.55
CA ALA A 84 -37.54 24.32 23.98
C ALA A 84 -37.77 24.37 22.46
N VAL A 85 -37.12 23.44 21.75
CA VAL A 85 -37.42 23.07 20.36
C VAL A 85 -37.67 21.56 20.31
N GLY A 86 -38.73 21.20 19.59
CA GLY A 86 -39.46 19.94 19.68
C GLY A 86 -38.71 18.65 19.34
N GLY A 87 -39.26 17.55 19.87
CA GLY A 87 -38.82 16.20 19.63
C GLY A 87 -39.22 15.67 18.24
N PRO A 88 -38.50 14.67 17.71
CA PRO A 88 -38.86 14.02 16.47
C PRO A 88 -39.85 12.86 16.68
N GLN A 89 -40.81 12.79 15.76
CA GLN A 89 -41.84 11.77 15.66
C GLN A 89 -41.25 10.43 15.16
N SER A 90 -41.81 9.35 15.71
CA SER A 90 -41.55 7.95 15.33
C SER A 90 -42.14 7.65 13.95
N MET A 91 -41.31 7.25 12.98
CA MET A 91 -41.78 6.68 11.72
C MET A 91 -41.82 5.15 11.83
N HIS A 92 -43.04 4.61 11.77
CA HIS A 92 -43.32 3.19 11.67
C HIS A 92 -43.25 2.80 10.18
N VAL A 93 -42.40 1.84 9.82
CA VAL A 93 -42.31 1.31 8.45
C VAL A 93 -42.83 -0.13 8.46
N ASP A 94 -43.93 -0.35 7.76
CA ASP A 94 -44.51 -1.68 7.51
C ASP A 94 -43.69 -2.42 6.45
N ILE A 95 -43.19 -3.60 6.80
CA ILE A 95 -42.48 -4.52 5.90
C ILE A 95 -43.39 -5.72 5.64
N GLN A 96 -44.32 -5.58 4.70
CA GLN A 96 -44.96 -6.72 4.02
C GLN A 96 -45.34 -6.35 2.59
N SER A 97 -44.51 -6.74 1.62
CA SER A 97 -44.94 -7.13 0.27
C SER A 97 -43.76 -7.75 -0.48
N LEU A 98 -43.65 -9.08 -0.38
CA LEU A 98 -42.81 -9.90 -1.24
C LEU A 98 -43.66 -10.45 -2.40
N SER A 99 -43.03 -10.51 -3.56
CA SER A 99 -43.50 -10.97 -4.88
C SER A 99 -44.23 -12.33 -4.89
N PRO A 100 -44.91 -12.65 -6.00
CA PRO A 100 -44.47 -13.86 -6.71
C PRO A 100 -44.61 -13.79 -8.24
N MET A 101 -43.77 -14.56 -8.95
CA MET A 101 -43.95 -15.23 -10.25
C MET A 101 -42.54 -15.57 -10.74
N PHE A 102 -42.13 -16.82 -11.02
CA PHE A 102 -42.71 -17.80 -11.93
C PHE A 102 -42.21 -19.22 -11.57
N SER A 103 -43.03 -20.24 -11.82
CA SER A 103 -42.60 -21.63 -12.02
C SER A 103 -43.01 -22.08 -13.42
N PRO A 104 -42.23 -22.97 -14.07
CA PRO A 104 -42.80 -23.93 -15.03
C PRO A 104 -42.18 -25.35 -14.85
N PRO A 105 -42.60 -26.41 -15.59
CA PRO A 105 -43.19 -27.59 -14.96
C PRO A 105 -42.39 -28.91 -15.11
N SER A 106 -42.64 -29.87 -14.24
CA SER A 106 -42.15 -31.25 -14.35
C SER A 106 -42.95 -32.08 -15.37
N PRO A 107 -42.32 -33.10 -16.00
CA PRO A 107 -43.04 -34.26 -16.51
C PRO A 107 -42.87 -35.48 -15.59
N ARG A 108 -44.00 -36.17 -15.37
CA ARG A 108 -44.13 -37.47 -14.70
C ARG A 108 -43.59 -38.59 -15.60
N PHE A 109 -42.91 -39.59 -15.02
CA PHE A 109 -43.10 -41.00 -15.42
C PHE A 109 -43.01 -41.94 -14.21
N ARG A 110 -43.88 -42.94 -14.22
CA ARG A 110 -44.15 -43.92 -13.15
C ARG A 110 -43.21 -45.13 -13.24
N HIS A 111 -42.93 -45.70 -12.07
CA HIS A 111 -42.35 -47.01 -11.82
C HIS A 111 -43.27 -48.20 -12.18
N THR A 112 -42.65 -49.36 -12.46
CA THR A 112 -43.09 -50.72 -12.07
C THR A 112 -41.84 -51.64 -12.12
N ALA A 113 -41.37 -52.24 -11.01
CA ALA A 113 -41.76 -53.54 -10.41
C ALA A 113 -41.36 -54.75 -11.31
N ALA A 114 -40.81 -55.89 -10.88
CA ALA A 114 -40.69 -56.57 -9.58
C ALA A 114 -39.64 -57.72 -9.63
N ALA A 115 -39.18 -58.14 -8.44
CA ALA A 115 -38.86 -59.50 -7.93
C ALA A 115 -37.97 -60.51 -8.70
N HIS A 116 -36.99 -61.11 -8.01
CA HIS A 116 -36.91 -62.57 -7.73
C HIS A 116 -35.75 -62.96 -6.79
N ASP A 117 -36.11 -63.77 -5.77
CA ASP A 117 -35.45 -64.93 -5.12
C ASP A 117 -34.02 -64.92 -4.50
N ASP A 118 -34.01 -65.24 -3.20
CA ASP A 118 -33.03 -66.00 -2.41
C ASP A 118 -32.84 -67.46 -2.96
N PRO A 119 -31.79 -68.28 -2.65
CA PRO A 119 -31.18 -68.39 -1.31
C PRO A 119 -29.67 -68.81 -1.19
N SER A 120 -29.16 -68.61 0.04
CA SER A 120 -28.23 -69.43 0.86
C SER A 120 -26.91 -70.02 0.31
N GLY A 121 -25.81 -69.75 1.03
CA GLY A 121 -24.60 -70.59 1.03
C GLY A 121 -23.48 -70.12 1.99
N ASN A 122 -23.18 -70.92 3.02
CA ASN A 122 -22.12 -70.73 4.02
C ASN A 122 -20.69 -70.88 3.45
N GLY A 123 -19.71 -70.08 3.92
CA GLY A 123 -18.28 -70.40 3.78
C GLY A 123 -17.31 -69.26 4.16
N PRO A 124 -16.05 -69.53 4.57
CA PRO A 124 -15.35 -68.77 5.62
C PRO A 124 -14.31 -67.73 5.15
N LYS A 125 -14.12 -66.71 6.01
CA LYS A 125 -12.98 -65.78 6.19
C LYS A 125 -11.84 -65.81 5.16
N LYS A 126 -11.57 -64.65 4.53
CA LYS A 126 -10.21 -64.19 4.19
C LYS A 126 -10.13 -62.66 4.32
N ASN A 127 -9.21 -62.21 5.18
CA ASN A 127 -8.78 -60.82 5.25
C ASN A 127 -8.00 -60.49 3.97
N GLY A 128 -8.36 -59.41 3.28
CA GLY A 128 -7.70 -58.93 2.08
C GLY A 128 -7.84 -57.42 1.99
N ASP A 129 -6.68 -56.77 1.90
CA ASP A 129 -6.46 -55.36 1.64
C ASP A 129 -7.36 -54.86 0.50
N SER A 130 -8.33 -53.98 0.79
CA SER A 130 -9.24 -53.42 -0.24
C SER A 130 -9.65 -51.97 0.07
N SER A 131 -8.91 -51.27 0.92
CA SER A 131 -9.25 -49.90 1.31
C SER A 131 -8.93 -48.86 0.23
N SER A 132 -8.01 -49.15 -0.71
CA SER A 132 -7.55 -48.15 -1.69
C SER A 132 -8.47 -48.01 -2.91
N GLU A 133 -8.92 -49.12 -3.51
CA GLU A 133 -9.80 -49.06 -4.69
C GLU A 133 -11.21 -48.57 -4.33
N SER A 134 -11.69 -48.88 -3.11
CA SER A 134 -13.00 -48.42 -2.64
C SER A 134 -13.05 -46.91 -2.38
N GLU A 135 -11.91 -46.29 -2.05
CA GLU A 135 -11.83 -44.84 -1.82
C GLU A 135 -11.69 -44.06 -3.13
N GLU A 136 -10.95 -44.58 -4.13
CA GLU A 136 -10.87 -43.97 -5.47
C GLU A 136 -12.22 -44.00 -6.20
N VAL A 137 -12.93 -45.15 -6.18
CA VAL A 137 -14.25 -45.26 -6.80
C VAL A 137 -15.28 -44.35 -6.12
N ALA A 138 -15.18 -44.16 -4.80
CA ALA A 138 -16.00 -43.20 -4.06
C ALA A 138 -15.67 -41.74 -4.44
N LEU A 139 -14.39 -41.45 -4.75
CA LEU A 139 -13.92 -40.15 -5.19
C LEU A 139 -14.46 -39.78 -6.57
N ASP A 140 -14.35 -40.69 -7.53
CA ASP A 140 -14.83 -40.48 -8.90
C ASP A 140 -16.35 -40.30 -8.92
N THR A 141 -17.08 -41.10 -8.11
CA THR A 141 -18.53 -40.99 -7.96
C THR A 141 -18.93 -39.63 -7.35
N LEU A 142 -18.17 -39.14 -6.36
CA LEU A 142 -18.42 -37.85 -5.70
C LEU A 142 -18.08 -36.66 -6.61
N MET A 143 -16.98 -36.73 -7.36
CA MET A 143 -16.58 -35.71 -8.33
C MET A 143 -17.54 -35.66 -9.54
N GLU A 144 -18.01 -36.80 -10.00
CA GLU A 144 -18.99 -36.89 -11.08
C GLU A 144 -20.40 -36.43 -10.62
N GLY A 145 -20.73 -36.66 -9.34
CA GLY A 145 -21.93 -36.12 -8.69
C GLY A 145 -21.90 -34.60 -8.51
N LEU A 146 -20.74 -34.01 -8.22
CA LEU A 146 -20.56 -32.55 -8.15
C LEU A 146 -20.51 -31.89 -9.53
N SER A 147 -20.00 -32.58 -10.55
CA SER A 147 -19.92 -32.08 -11.94
C SER A 147 -21.27 -32.05 -12.64
N LYS A 148 -22.18 -32.97 -12.30
CA LYS A 148 -23.55 -33.00 -12.80
C LYS A 148 -24.43 -32.15 -11.86
N ASN A 149 -24.74 -30.91 -12.26
CA ASN A 149 -25.45 -29.84 -11.52
C ASN A 149 -26.82 -30.15 -10.83
N ASN A 150 -27.08 -31.35 -10.34
CA ASN A 150 -28.27 -31.69 -9.55
C ASN A 150 -28.02 -31.36 -8.06
N LEU A 151 -28.14 -30.07 -7.73
CA LEU A 151 -28.02 -29.51 -6.38
C LEU A 151 -29.19 -29.86 -5.43
N ASP A 152 -30.06 -30.81 -5.80
CA ASP A 152 -31.16 -31.29 -4.94
C ASP A 152 -30.82 -32.59 -4.19
N SER A 153 -29.59 -33.11 -4.30
CA SER A 153 -29.18 -34.30 -3.55
C SER A 153 -28.37 -33.97 -2.30
N THR A 154 -28.67 -34.71 -1.24
CA THR A 154 -28.25 -34.57 0.16
C THR A 154 -26.73 -34.66 0.34
N VAL A 155 -26.00 -33.60 0.01
CA VAL A 155 -24.59 -33.46 0.41
C VAL A 155 -24.55 -33.42 1.93
N THR A 156 -24.04 -34.48 2.54
CA THR A 156 -23.97 -34.55 4.00
C THR A 156 -22.81 -33.69 4.49
N ARG A 157 -22.89 -33.31 5.77
CA ARG A 157 -21.80 -32.60 6.43
C ARG A 157 -20.51 -33.43 6.46
N GLU A 158 -20.61 -34.75 6.37
CA GLU A 158 -19.47 -35.66 6.34
C GLU A 158 -18.76 -35.63 4.99
N ASP A 159 -19.51 -35.57 3.88
CA ASP A 159 -18.95 -35.44 2.52
C ASP A 159 -18.13 -34.16 2.38
N CYS A 160 -18.65 -33.04 2.92
CA CYS A 160 -17.90 -31.78 2.99
C CYS A 160 -16.61 -31.88 3.82
N ARG A 161 -16.60 -32.68 4.89
CA ARG A 161 -15.40 -32.89 5.72
C ARG A 161 -14.38 -33.77 4.99
N SER A 162 -14.82 -34.82 4.32
CA SER A 162 -13.98 -35.70 3.51
C SER A 162 -13.31 -34.93 2.38
N LEU A 163 -14.06 -34.09 1.65
CA LEU A 163 -13.51 -33.24 0.59
C LEU A 163 -12.47 -32.24 1.15
N ARG A 164 -12.72 -31.64 2.32
CA ARG A 164 -11.73 -30.76 2.98
C ARG A 164 -10.47 -31.50 3.41
N ARG A 165 -10.59 -32.72 3.92
CA ARG A 165 -9.43 -33.56 4.29
C ARG A 165 -8.61 -33.90 3.06
N LEU A 166 -9.27 -34.28 1.96
CA LEU A 166 -8.61 -34.60 0.70
C LEU A 166 -7.88 -33.38 0.13
N LEU A 167 -8.56 -32.22 0.01
CA LEU A 167 -7.93 -30.97 -0.43
C LEU A 167 -6.71 -30.62 0.41
N LYS A 168 -6.80 -30.82 1.73
CA LYS A 168 -5.65 -30.63 2.62
C LYS A 168 -4.51 -31.59 2.32
N GLN A 169 -4.78 -32.89 2.16
CA GLN A 169 -3.77 -33.89 1.80
C GLN A 169 -3.11 -33.60 0.46
N THR A 170 -3.88 -33.17 -0.55
CA THR A 170 -3.35 -32.78 -1.86
C THR A 170 -2.47 -31.54 -1.75
N ILE A 171 -2.87 -30.53 -0.98
CA ILE A 171 -2.06 -29.34 -0.72
C ILE A 171 -0.76 -29.73 -0.01
N ASP A 172 -0.83 -30.55 1.04
CA ASP A 172 0.35 -31.01 1.79
C ASP A 172 1.31 -31.79 0.88
N TYR A 173 0.79 -32.68 0.01
CA TYR A 173 1.60 -33.42 -0.97
C TYR A 173 2.29 -32.48 -1.97
N LEU A 174 1.57 -31.51 -2.54
CA LEU A 174 2.15 -30.53 -3.45
C LEU A 174 3.23 -29.67 -2.77
N GLN A 175 3.04 -29.30 -1.50
CA GLN A 175 4.07 -28.61 -0.71
C GLN A 175 5.33 -29.46 -0.55
N THR A 176 5.21 -30.78 -0.32
CA THR A 176 6.38 -31.68 -0.24
C THR A 176 7.14 -31.78 -1.57
N LEU A 177 6.42 -31.84 -2.70
CA LEU A 177 7.02 -31.87 -4.03
C LEU A 177 7.77 -30.56 -4.33
N VAL A 178 7.18 -29.41 -4.01
CA VAL A 178 7.84 -28.12 -4.27
C VAL A 178 9.03 -27.88 -3.34
N ALA A 179 8.96 -28.31 -2.08
CA ALA A 179 10.08 -28.26 -1.15
C ALA A 179 11.27 -29.12 -1.63
N SER A 180 11.02 -30.21 -2.36
CA SER A 180 12.06 -31.08 -2.91
C SER A 180 12.73 -30.55 -4.19
N THR A 181 12.10 -29.62 -4.91
CA THR A 181 12.51 -29.20 -6.26
C THR A 181 13.15 -27.81 -6.35
N ASN A 182 13.16 -27.01 -5.28
CA ASN A 182 13.67 -25.64 -5.35
C ASN A 182 14.52 -25.26 -4.12
N PRO A 183 15.85 -25.10 -4.26
CA PRO A 183 16.69 -24.66 -3.16
C PRO A 183 16.43 -23.17 -2.85
N GLN A 184 15.62 -22.92 -1.81
CA GLN A 184 15.69 -21.88 -0.74
C GLN A 184 16.46 -20.54 -0.95
N ALA A 185 16.71 -20.03 -2.16
CA ALA A 185 17.54 -18.84 -2.35
C ALA A 185 16.86 -17.52 -1.96
N GLY A 186 15.52 -17.44 -1.98
CA GLY A 186 14.80 -16.18 -1.73
C GLY A 186 14.41 -15.92 -0.27
N HIS A 187 14.31 -16.96 0.57
CA HIS A 187 13.78 -16.82 1.94
C HIS A 187 14.82 -16.31 2.95
N THR A 188 16.09 -16.64 2.72
CA THR A 188 17.22 -16.24 3.57
C THR A 188 17.50 -14.74 3.46
N ASP A 189 17.34 -14.15 2.27
CA ASP A 189 17.70 -12.75 2.03
C ASP A 189 16.75 -11.76 2.75
N ASP A 190 15.45 -12.04 2.80
CA ASP A 190 14.48 -11.18 3.48
C ASP A 190 14.54 -11.29 5.02
N ILE A 191 14.78 -12.49 5.56
CA ILE A 191 15.02 -12.67 7.01
C ILE A 191 16.21 -11.85 7.44
N THR A 192 17.32 -12.03 6.73
CA THR A 192 18.55 -11.31 7.05
C THR A 192 18.37 -9.81 6.86
N GLN A 193 17.55 -9.34 5.91
CA GLN A 193 17.27 -7.91 5.77
C GLN A 193 16.53 -7.31 6.98
N ASN A 194 15.51 -7.99 7.51
CA ASN A 194 14.78 -7.49 8.68
C ASN A 194 15.63 -7.51 9.95
N GLU A 195 16.43 -8.56 10.13
CA GLU A 195 17.40 -8.66 11.21
C GLU A 195 18.42 -7.51 11.12
N ARG A 196 19.00 -7.25 9.95
CA ARG A 196 19.90 -6.12 9.71
C ARG A 196 19.26 -4.77 10.06
N ARG A 197 17.99 -4.56 9.70
CA ARG A 197 17.25 -3.34 10.07
C ARG A 197 17.08 -3.22 11.59
N ALA A 198 16.83 -4.32 12.29
CA ALA A 198 16.74 -4.33 13.75
C ALA A 198 18.09 -4.06 14.41
N GLU A 199 19.17 -4.69 13.95
CA GLU A 199 20.54 -4.44 14.41
C GLU A 199 20.92 -2.97 14.23
N VAL A 200 20.63 -2.36 13.07
CA VAL A 200 20.91 -0.93 12.82
C VAL A 200 20.16 -0.03 13.79
N ARG A 201 18.91 -0.36 14.14
CA ARG A 201 18.14 0.41 15.14
C ARG A 201 18.75 0.28 16.54
N ASN A 202 19.13 -0.93 16.94
CA ASN A 202 19.74 -1.17 18.25
C ASN A 202 21.07 -0.45 18.37
N HIS A 203 21.96 -0.57 17.37
CA HIS A 203 23.24 0.14 17.37
C HIS A 203 23.06 1.66 17.35
N ALA A 204 22.02 2.17 16.69
CA ALA A 204 21.71 3.60 16.71
C ALA A 204 21.31 4.09 18.10
N LEU A 205 20.54 3.30 18.86
CA LEU A 205 20.23 3.60 20.27
C LEU A 205 21.50 3.61 21.12
N GLU A 206 22.34 2.58 21.01
CA GLU A 206 23.61 2.46 21.74
C GLU A 206 24.55 3.64 21.45
N LEU A 207 24.77 3.94 20.16
CA LEU A 207 25.69 4.99 19.72
C LEU A 207 25.23 6.41 20.09
N MET A 208 23.91 6.62 20.18
CA MET A 208 23.32 7.89 20.62
C MET A 208 23.09 7.96 22.14
N HIS A 209 23.50 6.93 22.90
CA HIS A 209 23.26 6.80 24.34
C HIS A 209 21.78 6.93 24.72
N ARG A 210 20.92 6.24 23.98
CA ARG A 210 19.47 6.16 24.21
C ARG A 210 19.12 4.75 24.67
N ASP A 211 18.36 4.65 25.76
CA ASP A 211 17.80 3.39 26.25
C ASP A 211 16.52 3.04 25.49
N SER A 212 15.80 4.05 25.02
CA SER A 212 14.51 3.90 24.36
C SER A 212 14.31 4.86 23.18
N ASN A 213 13.30 4.56 22.35
CA ASN A 213 12.88 5.46 21.27
C ASN A 213 12.23 6.77 21.77
N ALA A 214 11.82 6.82 23.03
CA ALA A 214 11.24 8.03 23.63
C ALA A 214 12.32 9.00 24.12
N ASP A 215 13.56 8.53 24.28
CA ASP A 215 14.65 9.35 24.79
C ASP A 215 15.04 10.42 23.76
N PRO A 216 15.43 11.62 24.22
CA PRO A 216 15.86 12.71 23.35
C PRO A 216 16.94 12.27 22.37
N ILE A 217 16.80 12.68 21.11
CA ILE A 217 17.77 12.35 20.06
C ILE A 217 18.89 13.40 20.11
N PRO A 218 20.17 13.02 20.23
CA PRO A 218 21.28 13.96 20.17
C PRO A 218 21.34 14.69 18.82
N VAL A 219 21.27 16.03 18.87
CA VAL A 219 21.32 16.90 17.69
C VAL A 219 22.54 17.81 17.75
N VAL A 220 23.25 17.92 16.63
CA VAL A 220 24.39 18.84 16.51
C VAL A 220 23.89 20.29 16.39
N SER A 221 24.63 21.24 16.95
CA SER A 221 24.36 22.67 16.72
C SER A 221 24.66 23.05 15.26
N ALA A 222 23.88 24.00 14.71
CA ALA A 222 24.09 24.52 13.36
C ALA A 222 25.52 25.04 13.16
N GLU A 223 26.06 25.78 14.14
CA GLU A 223 27.41 26.33 14.09
C GLU A 223 28.49 25.25 13.91
N ARG A 224 28.35 24.10 14.60
CA ARG A 224 29.30 23.00 14.50
C ARG A 224 29.16 22.24 13.18
N ALA A 225 27.92 22.04 12.71
CA ALA A 225 27.67 21.46 11.39
C ALA A 225 28.26 22.33 10.27
N ASP A 226 28.06 23.65 10.34
CA ASP A 226 28.60 24.63 9.38
C ASP A 226 30.13 24.75 9.45
N HIS A 227 30.70 24.68 10.66
CA HIS A 227 32.15 24.63 10.84
C HIS A 227 32.74 23.41 10.11
N TYR A 228 32.17 22.22 10.34
CA TYR A 228 32.61 21.01 9.66
C TYR A 228 32.39 21.08 8.14
N ALA A 229 31.27 21.63 7.67
CA ALA A 229 31.01 21.79 6.24
C ALA A 229 32.09 22.64 5.54
N ARG A 230 32.63 23.65 6.23
CA ARG A 230 33.72 24.50 5.76
C ARG A 230 35.09 23.83 5.83
N THR A 231 35.43 23.20 6.96
CA THR A 231 36.78 22.66 7.16
C THR A 231 36.96 21.27 6.56
N LYS A 232 35.91 20.44 6.56
CA LYS A 232 35.89 19.02 6.17
C LYS A 232 36.93 18.16 6.90
N ARG A 233 37.49 18.66 8.00
CA ARG A 233 38.51 17.97 8.81
C ARG A 233 37.85 16.91 9.69
N ARG A 234 38.53 15.78 9.89
CA ARG A 234 37.93 14.64 10.61
C ARG A 234 37.65 14.96 12.07
N GLU A 235 38.53 15.74 12.69
CA GLU A 235 38.47 16.21 14.07
C GLU A 235 37.28 17.14 14.36
N ASP A 236 36.82 17.88 13.35
CA ASP A 236 35.67 18.79 13.47
C ASP A 236 34.33 18.09 13.26
N GLY A 237 34.35 16.86 12.71
CA GLY A 237 33.17 16.11 12.31
C GLY A 237 32.54 15.28 13.45
N PRO A 238 31.49 14.52 13.13
CA PRO A 238 30.93 13.54 14.07
C PRO A 238 31.95 12.44 14.35
N THR A 239 31.97 11.98 15.60
CA THR A 239 32.76 10.83 16.07
C THR A 239 31.84 9.78 16.67
N SER A 240 32.34 8.56 16.91
CA SER A 240 31.57 7.52 17.61
C SER A 240 31.21 7.94 19.04
N ASP A 241 32.13 8.62 19.72
CA ASP A 241 32.00 8.95 21.15
C ASP A 241 31.09 10.15 21.40
N VAL A 242 30.92 11.01 20.38
CA VAL A 242 30.05 12.21 20.44
C VAL A 242 29.16 12.20 19.20
N PHE A 243 28.39 11.12 19.05
CA PHE A 243 27.56 10.90 17.87
C PHE A 243 26.27 11.73 17.97
N ALA A 244 26.06 12.60 16.98
CA ALA A 244 24.86 13.42 16.85
C ALA A 244 24.49 13.59 15.38
N LEU A 245 23.20 13.79 15.11
CA LEU A 245 22.67 14.01 13.76
C LEU A 245 22.26 15.47 13.58
N ASP A 246 22.23 15.92 12.33
CA ASP A 246 21.71 17.23 11.95
C ASP A 246 20.29 17.05 11.36
N PHE A 247 19.27 17.48 12.09
CA PHE A 247 17.88 17.43 11.60
C PHE A 247 17.34 18.78 11.12
N MET A 248 18.11 19.85 11.34
CA MET A 248 17.73 21.21 10.98
C MET A 248 17.95 21.44 9.48
N ASP A 249 19.02 20.88 8.93
CA ASP A 249 19.33 20.96 7.49
C ASP A 249 18.76 19.75 6.69
N ASN A 250 19.20 19.61 5.44
CA ASN A 250 18.97 18.48 4.59
C ASN A 250 19.59 17.19 5.16
N LEU A 251 18.92 16.04 4.98
CA LEU A 251 19.45 14.72 5.36
C LEU A 251 20.71 14.32 4.55
N GLY A 252 21.00 15.07 3.49
CA GLY A 252 22.23 15.01 2.69
C GLY A 252 23.32 15.99 3.11
N SER A 253 23.18 16.71 4.23
CA SER A 253 24.23 17.65 4.70
C SER A 253 25.58 16.96 4.88
N HIS A 254 26.68 17.71 4.72
CA HIS A 254 28.03 17.16 4.87
C HIS A 254 28.22 16.48 6.24
N TRP A 255 27.65 17.05 7.30
CA TRP A 255 27.63 16.45 8.64
C TRP A 255 26.97 15.08 8.63
N ASN A 256 25.73 14.97 8.13
CA ASN A 256 24.97 13.72 8.10
C ASN A 256 25.63 12.66 7.20
N MET A 257 26.24 13.05 6.08
CA MET A 257 27.02 12.14 5.24
C MET A 257 28.19 11.52 6.02
N ARG A 258 28.93 12.33 6.78
CA ARG A 258 30.01 11.84 7.63
C ARG A 258 29.49 11.00 8.80
N ALA A 259 28.40 11.42 9.45
CA ALA A 259 27.77 10.68 10.53
C ALA A 259 27.35 9.27 10.09
N LYS A 260 26.74 9.13 8.90
CA LYS A 260 26.42 7.81 8.32
C LYS A 260 27.66 6.94 8.13
N ALA A 261 28.79 7.54 7.74
CA ALA A 261 30.04 6.82 7.58
C ALA A 261 30.64 6.34 8.92
N VAL A 262 30.62 7.21 9.92
CA VAL A 262 31.07 6.89 11.29
C VAL A 262 30.17 5.83 11.92
N PHE A 263 28.85 5.94 11.73
CA PHE A 263 27.88 4.93 12.16
C PHE A 263 28.23 3.56 11.59
N ALA A 264 28.45 3.47 10.27
CA ALA A 264 28.75 2.19 9.63
C ALA A 264 30.12 1.62 10.04
N GLU A 265 31.12 2.47 10.31
CA GLU A 265 32.41 2.04 10.87
C GLU A 265 32.23 1.43 12.27
N SER A 266 31.54 2.14 13.16
CA SER A 266 31.23 1.67 14.51
C SER A 266 30.38 0.40 14.51
N PHE A 267 29.36 0.32 13.64
CA PHE A 267 28.49 -0.85 13.52
C PHE A 267 29.26 -2.12 13.18
N ILE A 268 30.21 -2.05 12.24
CA ILE A 268 31.04 -3.20 11.86
C ILE A 268 31.95 -3.61 13.03
N GLN A 269 32.49 -2.64 13.76
CA GLN A 269 33.35 -2.87 14.93
C GLN A 269 32.59 -3.53 16.09
N SER A 270 31.31 -3.20 16.29
CA SER A 270 30.44 -3.80 17.32
C SER A 270 30.12 -5.28 17.10
N GLY A 271 30.47 -5.86 15.94
CA GLY A 271 30.38 -7.30 15.73
C GLY A 271 29.06 -7.82 15.14
N TYR A 272 28.10 -6.95 14.79
CA TYR A 272 26.82 -7.34 14.14
C TYR A 272 26.99 -8.14 12.84
N SER A 273 25.92 -8.81 12.40
CA SER A 273 25.97 -9.76 11.28
C SER A 273 26.41 -9.15 9.95
N CYS A 274 25.94 -7.93 9.63
CA CYS A 274 26.29 -7.26 8.37
C CYS A 274 27.68 -6.62 8.42
N LYS A 275 28.59 -7.08 7.54
CA LYS A 275 29.94 -6.52 7.39
C LYS A 275 30.09 -5.57 6.19
N ASP A 276 29.06 -5.45 5.35
CA ASP A 276 29.09 -4.53 4.22
C ASP A 276 28.80 -3.09 4.67
N LYS A 277 29.85 -2.27 4.72
CA LYS A 277 29.78 -0.86 5.10
C LYS A 277 28.78 -0.07 4.26
N ARG A 278 28.70 -0.31 2.95
CA ARG A 278 27.81 0.45 2.06
C ARG A 278 26.36 0.12 2.33
N GLU A 279 26.07 -1.16 2.55
CA GLU A 279 24.73 -1.61 2.89
C GLU A 279 24.28 -1.06 4.25
N VAL A 280 25.15 -1.08 5.26
CA VAL A 280 24.85 -0.48 6.58
C VAL A 280 24.56 1.01 6.45
N GLN A 281 25.37 1.77 5.68
CA GLN A 281 25.11 3.19 5.41
C GLN A 281 23.76 3.42 4.74
N ARG A 282 23.39 2.57 3.77
CA ARG A 282 22.12 2.66 3.05
C ARG A 282 20.93 2.42 3.98
N VAL A 283 20.99 1.36 4.78
CA VAL A 283 19.93 1.04 5.77
C VAL A 283 19.83 2.13 6.83
N PHE A 284 20.96 2.61 7.36
CA PHE A 284 20.98 3.69 8.33
C PHE A 284 20.46 5.00 7.75
N THR A 285 20.71 5.30 6.46
CA THR A 285 20.14 6.49 5.79
C THR A 285 18.61 6.50 5.83
N VAL A 286 17.97 5.35 5.61
CA VAL A 286 16.51 5.21 5.75
C VAL A 286 16.10 5.42 7.21
N HIS A 287 16.88 4.88 8.16
CA HIS A 287 16.61 5.05 9.57
C HIS A 287 16.71 6.51 10.05
N VAL A 288 17.69 7.29 9.55
CA VAL A 288 17.84 8.72 9.83
C VAL A 288 16.57 9.50 9.45
N GLY A 289 15.90 9.15 8.35
CA GLY A 289 14.60 9.75 7.99
C GLY A 289 13.49 9.45 9.01
N THR A 290 13.56 8.30 9.67
CA THR A 290 12.66 7.94 10.78
C THR A 290 13.01 8.70 12.06
N LEU A 291 14.29 8.80 12.39
CA LEU A 291 14.77 9.61 13.52
C LEU A 291 14.38 11.09 13.36
N ARG A 292 14.46 11.65 12.16
CA ARG A 292 13.99 13.03 11.90
C ARG A 292 12.50 13.21 12.17
N ARG A 293 11.67 12.22 11.80
CA ARG A 293 10.23 12.25 12.11
C ARG A 293 9.99 12.19 13.61
N GLN A 294 10.69 11.30 14.31
CA GLN A 294 10.64 11.21 15.78
C GLN A 294 11.09 12.52 16.43
N PHE A 295 12.20 13.10 15.97
CA PHE A 295 12.70 14.38 16.46
C PHE A 295 11.66 15.50 16.32
N LYS A 296 10.99 15.60 15.16
CA LYS A 296 9.92 16.59 14.96
C LYS A 296 8.74 16.40 15.93
N VAL A 297 8.42 15.16 16.29
CA VAL A 297 7.38 14.86 17.28
C VAL A 297 7.85 15.22 18.69
N LEU A 298 9.11 14.92 19.05
CA LEU A 298 9.67 15.25 20.36
C LEU A 298 9.87 16.76 20.58
N MET A 299 10.15 17.50 19.51
CA MET A 299 10.28 18.96 19.53
C MET A 299 8.95 19.69 19.45
N ARG A 300 7.86 18.95 19.21
CA ARG A 300 6.51 19.48 19.25
C ARG A 300 6.21 19.89 20.69
N ASP A 301 5.65 21.08 20.88
CA ASP A 301 5.16 21.49 22.20
C ASP A 301 4.19 20.39 22.72
N PRO A 302 4.36 19.89 23.96
CA PRO A 302 3.43 18.91 24.55
C PRO A 302 1.97 19.33 24.46
N ASP A 303 1.70 20.64 24.48
CA ASP A 303 0.35 21.21 24.43
C ASP A 303 -0.11 21.54 22.98
N TYR A 304 0.73 21.29 21.96
CA TYR A 304 0.37 21.59 20.57
C TYR A 304 -0.52 20.52 19.95
N GLU A 305 -1.82 20.82 19.95
CA GLU A 305 -2.82 20.08 19.18
C GLU A 305 -2.76 20.46 17.69
N PRO A 306 -2.64 19.48 16.77
CA PRO A 306 -2.64 19.78 15.34
C PRO A 306 -3.98 20.38 14.91
N THR A 307 -3.93 21.40 14.04
CA THR A 307 -5.16 22.01 13.53
C THR A 307 -5.92 20.99 12.66
N PRO A 308 -7.26 21.13 12.52
CA PRO A 308 -8.03 20.28 11.62
C PRO A 308 -7.48 20.24 10.19
N GLU A 309 -6.97 21.37 9.69
CA GLU A 309 -6.34 21.50 8.38
C GLU A 309 -5.04 20.71 8.28
N GLU A 310 -4.15 20.77 9.28
CA GLU A 310 -2.92 19.99 9.32
C GLU A 310 -3.20 18.48 9.34
N LEU A 311 -4.22 18.06 10.11
CA LEU A 311 -4.67 16.67 10.14
C LEU A 311 -5.20 16.22 8.78
N GLU A 312 -5.95 17.07 8.09
CA GLU A 312 -6.46 16.80 6.75
C GLU A 312 -5.34 16.72 5.71
N GLN A 313 -4.38 17.66 5.76
CA GLN A 313 -3.21 17.67 4.89
C GLN A 313 -2.36 16.42 5.09
N GLU A 314 -2.13 16.01 6.34
CA GLU A 314 -1.42 14.78 6.67
C GLU A 314 -2.17 13.54 6.14
N LYS A 315 -3.50 13.49 6.34
CA LYS A 315 -4.33 12.42 5.77
C LYS A 315 -4.26 12.41 4.24
N ALA A 316 -4.27 13.57 3.58
CA ALA A 316 -4.14 13.71 2.13
C ALA A 316 -2.77 13.21 1.64
N ARG A 317 -1.69 13.57 2.33
CA ARG A 317 -0.33 13.09 2.04
C ARG A 317 -0.24 11.57 2.17
N ASN A 318 -0.78 11.02 3.26
CA ASN A 318 -0.78 9.57 3.50
C ASN A 318 -1.64 8.81 2.48
N ARG A 319 -2.77 9.39 2.03
CA ARG A 319 -3.55 8.86 0.91
C ARG A 319 -2.73 8.85 -0.39
N ALA A 320 -2.08 9.95 -0.74
CA ALA A 320 -1.26 10.06 -1.94
C ALA A 320 -0.10 9.04 -1.94
N ALA A 321 0.59 8.90 -0.81
CA ALA A 321 1.65 7.90 -0.62
C ALA A 321 1.12 6.47 -0.83
N ARG A 322 -0.02 6.12 -0.22
CA ARG A 322 -0.64 4.79 -0.40
C ARG A 322 -1.02 4.52 -1.86
N ARG A 323 -1.53 5.52 -2.58
CA ARG A 323 -1.85 5.40 -4.02
C ARG A 323 -0.59 5.20 -4.87
N ARG A 324 0.49 5.93 -4.58
CA ARG A 324 1.79 5.74 -5.25
C ARG A 324 2.32 4.32 -5.04
N GLU A 325 2.30 3.84 -3.81
CA GLU A 325 2.76 2.48 -3.50
C GLU A 325 1.83 1.40 -4.11
N LEU A 326 0.51 1.61 -4.16
CA LEU A 326 -0.40 0.70 -4.86
C LEU A 326 -0.08 0.63 -6.37
N ARG A 327 0.08 1.77 -7.03
CA ARG A 327 0.50 1.84 -8.45
C ARG A 327 1.82 1.09 -8.66
N LYS A 328 2.82 1.37 -7.81
CA LYS A 328 4.13 0.73 -7.88
C LYS A 328 4.04 -0.79 -7.75
N ARG A 329 3.28 -1.29 -6.78
CA ARG A 329 3.06 -2.73 -6.58
C ARG A 329 2.42 -3.40 -7.79
N ARG A 330 1.42 -2.78 -8.41
CA ARG A 330 0.78 -3.29 -9.64
C ARG A 330 1.75 -3.33 -10.81
N ARG A 331 2.51 -2.25 -11.03
CA ARG A 331 3.59 -2.20 -12.03
C ARG A 331 4.64 -3.29 -11.81
N ASP A 332 5.07 -3.48 -10.57
CA ASP A 332 6.08 -4.48 -10.24
C ASP A 332 5.53 -5.90 -10.38
N GLY A 333 4.22 -6.09 -10.17
CA GLY A 333 3.49 -7.31 -10.55
C GLY A 333 3.62 -7.62 -12.04
N CYS A 334 3.37 -6.63 -12.92
CA CYS A 334 3.57 -6.79 -14.37
C CYS A 334 5.01 -7.14 -14.76
N LYS A 335 6.01 -6.65 -14.02
CA LYS A 335 7.42 -6.98 -14.29
C LYS A 335 7.75 -8.43 -13.95
N ARG A 336 7.12 -8.97 -12.90
CA ARG A 336 7.32 -10.35 -12.43
C ARG A 336 6.54 -11.37 -13.27
N LEU A 337 5.34 -11.03 -13.71
CA LEU A 337 4.48 -11.90 -14.50
C LEU A 337 4.74 -11.69 -16.00
N THR A 338 5.37 -12.66 -16.65
CA THR A 338 5.83 -12.56 -18.05
C THR A 338 4.70 -12.24 -19.03
N ASN A 339 3.52 -12.81 -18.81
CA ASN A 339 2.33 -12.58 -19.63
C ASN A 339 1.75 -11.16 -19.48
N LEU A 340 2.08 -10.44 -18.41
CA LEU A 340 1.65 -9.06 -18.17
C LEU A 340 2.72 -8.01 -18.51
N ARG A 341 3.88 -8.41 -19.03
CA ARG A 341 4.98 -7.47 -19.34
C ARG A 341 4.58 -6.39 -20.34
N HIS A 342 3.68 -6.69 -21.27
CA HIS A 342 3.20 -5.72 -22.26
C HIS A 342 2.47 -4.53 -21.60
N LEU A 343 1.93 -4.69 -20.40
CA LEU A 343 1.27 -3.63 -19.63
C LEU A 343 2.25 -2.74 -18.84
N VAL A 344 3.54 -3.03 -18.81
CA VAL A 344 4.52 -2.22 -18.04
C VAL A 344 4.56 -0.78 -18.53
N GLY A 345 4.57 -0.57 -19.85
CA GLY A 345 4.54 0.78 -20.45
C GLY A 345 3.25 1.54 -20.13
N LEU A 346 2.11 0.84 -20.09
CA LEU A 346 0.84 1.42 -19.64
C LEU A 346 0.91 1.88 -18.17
N TRP A 347 1.52 1.10 -17.28
CA TRP A 347 1.69 1.50 -15.88
C TRP A 347 2.62 2.70 -15.67
N GLU A 348 3.49 3.00 -16.62
CA GLU A 348 4.34 4.20 -16.61
C GLU A 348 3.55 5.46 -16.99
N SER A 349 2.53 5.34 -17.86
CA SER A 349 1.66 6.46 -18.22
C SER A 349 0.55 6.73 -17.19
N ILE A 350 -0.02 5.71 -16.54
CA ILE A 350 -1.13 5.88 -15.57
C ILE A 350 -0.63 6.59 -14.29
N PRO A 351 -1.07 7.82 -13.95
CA PRO A 351 -0.63 8.49 -12.74
C PRO A 351 -1.24 7.88 -11.46
N TYR A 352 -0.63 8.15 -10.31
CA TYR A 352 -1.14 7.64 -9.03
C TYR A 352 -2.52 8.19 -8.65
N LEU A 353 -2.91 9.34 -9.22
CA LEU A 353 -4.23 9.94 -9.04
C LEU A 353 -5.36 9.06 -9.59
N ALA A 354 -5.07 8.26 -10.62
CA ALA A 354 -6.02 7.30 -11.19
C ALA A 354 -6.27 6.08 -10.29
N MET A 355 -5.49 5.89 -9.22
CA MET A 355 -5.69 4.80 -8.26
C MET A 355 -6.83 5.11 -7.30
N SER A 356 -7.62 4.09 -6.93
CA SER A 356 -8.58 4.21 -5.84
C SER A 356 -7.84 4.52 -4.53
N GLY A 357 -8.39 5.43 -3.74
CA GLY A 357 -7.99 5.56 -2.34
C GLY A 357 -8.56 4.38 -1.55
N ASP A 358 -7.74 3.79 -0.68
CA ASP A 358 -8.24 2.92 0.38
C ASP A 358 -8.63 3.84 1.55
N GLU A 359 -9.92 4.06 1.73
CA GLU A 359 -10.38 4.78 2.92
C GLU A 359 -10.55 3.76 4.05
N SER A 360 -9.82 3.98 5.15
CA SER A 360 -10.04 3.23 6.37
C SER A 360 -11.19 3.86 7.11
N GLU A 361 -12.29 3.13 7.25
CA GLU A 361 -13.40 3.49 8.13
C GLU A 361 -13.27 2.69 9.42
N GLU A 362 -13.33 3.37 10.56
CA GLU A 362 -13.46 2.72 11.86
C GLU A 362 -14.92 2.33 12.06
N GLY A 363 -15.23 1.06 11.78
CA GLY A 363 -16.54 0.49 12.03
C GLY A 363 -16.63 -0.14 13.42
N PRO A 364 -17.85 -0.52 13.86
CA PRO A 364 -18.07 -1.23 15.13
C PRO A 364 -17.35 -2.59 15.20
N HIS A 365 -16.91 -3.13 14.07
CA HIS A 365 -16.16 -4.38 13.96
C HIS A 365 -14.67 -4.18 13.65
N GLY A 366 -14.15 -2.98 13.93
CA GLY A 366 -12.79 -2.62 13.62
C GLY A 366 -12.64 -1.93 12.27
N ARG A 367 -11.38 -1.75 11.86
CA ARG A 367 -11.01 -0.99 10.67
C ARG A 367 -11.38 -1.77 9.40
N ARG A 368 -12.21 -1.17 8.55
CA ARG A 368 -12.57 -1.67 7.22
C ARG A 368 -11.97 -0.78 6.15
N PHE A 369 -11.61 -1.37 5.02
CA PHE A 369 -11.06 -0.64 3.90
C PHE A 369 -12.08 -0.60 2.77
N LEU A 370 -12.50 0.60 2.42
CA LEU A 370 -13.48 0.84 1.36
C LEU A 370 -12.78 1.31 0.08
N ILE A 371 -13.19 0.75 -1.05
CA ILE A 371 -12.81 1.24 -2.37
C ILE A 371 -13.71 2.41 -2.71
N THR A 372 -13.15 3.61 -2.83
CA THR A 372 -13.90 4.77 -3.32
C THR A 372 -14.15 4.61 -4.82
N ALA A 373 -15.43 4.62 -5.21
CA ALA A 373 -15.84 4.72 -6.61
C ALA A 373 -15.56 6.14 -7.12
N LEU A 374 -14.99 6.26 -8.31
CA LEU A 374 -14.77 7.55 -8.97
C LEU A 374 -15.79 7.68 -10.10
N PRO A 375 -16.61 8.75 -10.16
CA PRO A 375 -17.69 8.86 -11.15
C PRO A 375 -17.20 8.77 -12.60
N TRP A 376 -16.03 9.34 -12.87
CA TRP A 376 -15.42 9.33 -14.20
C TRP A 376 -14.84 7.99 -14.61
N ARG A 377 -14.64 7.04 -13.70
CA ARG A 377 -13.88 5.82 -13.98
C ARG A 377 -14.77 4.74 -14.57
N SER A 378 -14.39 4.20 -15.72
CA SER A 378 -15.14 3.12 -16.37
C SER A 378 -15.15 1.84 -15.51
N LYS A 379 -16.24 1.06 -15.62
CA LYS A 379 -16.31 -0.27 -14.97
C LYS A 379 -15.25 -1.24 -15.49
N GLU A 380 -14.87 -1.11 -16.76
CA GLU A 380 -13.80 -1.90 -17.39
C GLU A 380 -12.46 -1.63 -16.69
N PHE A 381 -12.11 -0.35 -16.51
CA PHE A 381 -10.87 0.02 -15.83
C PHE A 381 -10.90 -0.34 -14.35
N GLU A 382 -12.05 -0.21 -13.67
CA GLU A 382 -12.20 -0.71 -12.29
C GLU A 382 -11.95 -2.21 -12.19
N GLN A 383 -12.51 -3.00 -13.11
CA GLN A 383 -12.30 -4.45 -13.14
C GLN A 383 -10.83 -4.78 -13.40
N PHE A 384 -10.21 -4.12 -14.38
CA PHE A 384 -8.78 -4.24 -14.65
C PHE A 384 -7.92 -3.96 -13.41
N LEU A 385 -8.21 -2.90 -12.64
CA LEU A 385 -7.48 -2.60 -11.41
C LEU A 385 -7.66 -3.69 -10.33
N ALA A 386 -8.85 -4.29 -10.24
CA ALA A 386 -9.11 -5.40 -9.33
C ALA A 386 -8.37 -6.67 -9.74
N ASP A 387 -8.41 -7.02 -11.02
CA ASP A 387 -7.69 -8.17 -11.58
C ASP A 387 -6.16 -8.01 -11.40
N MET A 388 -5.65 -6.78 -11.51
CA MET A 388 -4.25 -6.47 -11.22
C MET A 388 -3.88 -6.62 -9.74
N ASP A 389 -4.82 -6.39 -8.81
CA ASP A 389 -4.60 -6.67 -7.38
C ASP A 389 -4.52 -8.19 -7.14
N PHE A 390 -5.36 -9.00 -7.81
CA PHE A 390 -5.27 -10.46 -7.77
C PHE A 390 -3.97 -10.99 -8.38
N ALA A 391 -3.57 -10.48 -9.55
CA ALA A 391 -2.30 -10.81 -10.18
C ALA A 391 -1.12 -10.42 -9.27
N GLN A 392 -1.18 -9.28 -8.59
CA GLN A 392 -0.15 -8.89 -7.63
C GLN A 392 -0.12 -9.84 -6.42
N LEU A 393 -1.28 -10.26 -5.92
CA LEU A 393 -1.39 -11.25 -4.84
C LEU A 393 -0.80 -12.59 -5.22
N SER A 394 -1.02 -13.08 -6.45
CA SER A 394 -0.44 -14.36 -6.90
C SER A 394 1.09 -14.33 -6.88
N THR A 395 1.72 -13.17 -7.15
CA THR A 395 3.19 -13.02 -7.03
C THR A 395 3.71 -13.10 -5.59
N ARG A 396 2.83 -13.04 -4.58
CA ARG A 396 3.22 -13.23 -3.17
C ARG A 396 3.18 -14.68 -2.73
N TRP A 397 2.65 -15.58 -3.54
CA TRP A 397 2.66 -17.00 -3.24
C TRP A 397 4.06 -17.55 -3.47
N THR A 398 4.70 -18.03 -2.40
CA THR A 398 6.03 -18.64 -2.50
C THR A 398 5.93 -20.04 -3.06
N ALA A 399 7.03 -20.55 -3.63
CA ALA A 399 7.12 -21.93 -4.07
C ALA A 399 6.74 -22.91 -2.93
N ALA A 400 7.10 -22.61 -1.68
CA ALA A 400 6.75 -23.41 -0.52
C ALA A 400 5.25 -23.45 -0.16
N GLY A 401 4.37 -22.84 -0.96
CA GLY A 401 2.93 -22.84 -0.70
C GLY A 401 2.51 -21.92 0.44
N SER A 402 3.31 -20.89 0.72
CA SER A 402 3.05 -19.92 1.79
C SER A 402 3.10 -18.50 1.27
N TRP A 403 2.42 -17.58 1.95
CA TRP A 403 2.47 -16.15 1.62
C TRP A 403 3.85 -15.56 1.92
N SER A 404 4.30 -14.65 1.06
CA SER A 404 5.49 -13.84 1.31
C SER A 404 5.31 -13.03 2.60
N LYS A 405 6.41 -12.81 3.33
CA LYS A 405 6.40 -12.02 4.57
C LYS A 405 5.86 -10.60 4.34
N GLY A 406 5.33 -10.01 5.41
CA GLY A 406 4.72 -8.68 5.41
C GLY A 406 3.19 -8.72 5.41
N ASN A 407 2.58 -7.56 5.66
CA ASN A 407 1.13 -7.45 5.80
C ASN A 407 0.43 -7.89 4.52
N MET A 408 -0.51 -8.82 4.65
CA MET A 408 -1.43 -9.16 3.56
C MET A 408 -2.21 -7.91 3.15
N PRO A 409 -2.51 -7.73 1.84
CA PRO A 409 -3.39 -6.66 1.43
C PRO A 409 -4.69 -6.79 2.20
N HIS A 410 -5.15 -5.68 2.77
CA HIS A 410 -6.38 -5.67 3.52
C HIS A 410 -7.53 -6.08 2.61
N VAL A 411 -8.45 -6.88 3.15
CA VAL A 411 -9.71 -7.19 2.46
C VAL A 411 -10.45 -5.87 2.25
N ARG A 412 -10.69 -5.55 0.99
CA ARG A 412 -11.41 -4.35 0.59
C ARG A 412 -12.88 -4.70 0.37
N GLU A 413 -13.77 -4.05 1.09
CA GLU A 413 -15.21 -4.29 0.93
C GLU A 413 -15.69 -3.54 -0.32
N GLY A 414 -16.25 -4.29 -1.28
CA GLY A 414 -16.69 -3.80 -2.57
C GLY A 414 -18.19 -3.45 -2.65
N ARG A 415 -18.45 -2.38 -3.42
CA ARG A 415 -19.60 -2.12 -4.34
C ARG A 415 -21.05 -2.09 -3.88
N ASN A 416 -21.44 -2.46 -2.66
CA ASN A 416 -22.87 -2.33 -2.29
C ASN A 416 -23.23 -0.98 -1.65
N ARG A 417 -22.25 -0.16 -1.28
CA ARG A 417 -22.49 1.21 -0.84
C ARG A 417 -21.65 2.14 -1.67
N GLN A 418 -22.31 2.83 -2.61
CA GLN A 418 -21.75 4.00 -3.28
C GLN A 418 -21.55 5.08 -2.22
N HIS A 419 -20.48 4.98 -1.43
CA HIS A 419 -20.00 6.09 -0.64
C HIS A 419 -19.34 7.08 -1.62
N MET A 420 -20.18 7.82 -2.35
CA MET A 420 -19.73 9.04 -3.02
C MET A 420 -19.26 9.97 -1.92
N ARG A 421 -17.96 10.26 -1.88
CA ARG A 421 -17.48 11.37 -1.06
C ARG A 421 -17.67 12.66 -1.83
N PRO A 422 -18.18 13.72 -1.20
CA PRO A 422 -18.38 15.04 -1.81
C PRO A 422 -17.08 15.83 -2.01
N ASP A 423 -15.93 15.16 -2.10
CA ASP A 423 -14.62 15.82 -2.13
C ASP A 423 -14.17 16.12 -3.56
N ASP A 424 -13.26 17.09 -3.73
CA ASP A 424 -12.55 17.49 -4.98
C ASP A 424 -11.86 16.33 -5.75
N ARG A 425 -11.94 15.11 -5.19
CA ARG A 425 -11.44 13.83 -5.72
C ARG A 425 -12.24 13.31 -6.92
N CYS A 426 -13.30 14.01 -7.33
CA CYS A 426 -14.05 13.72 -8.55
C CYS A 426 -13.36 14.25 -9.82
N GLN A 427 -12.27 15.00 -9.71
CA GLN A 427 -11.56 15.48 -10.89
C GLN A 427 -11.03 14.29 -11.70
N ALA A 428 -11.45 14.24 -12.97
CA ALA A 428 -10.96 13.26 -13.91
C ALA A 428 -9.48 13.52 -14.21
N VAL A 429 -8.72 12.45 -14.32
CA VAL A 429 -7.30 12.52 -14.60
C VAL A 429 -7.12 12.75 -16.10
N GLU A 430 -6.30 13.72 -16.48
CA GLU A 430 -5.98 14.01 -17.89
C GLU A 430 -5.11 12.90 -18.51
N ARG A 431 -5.13 12.82 -19.85
CA ARG A 431 -4.25 12.02 -20.70
C ARG A 431 -4.36 10.51 -20.48
N LEU A 432 -5.50 10.04 -19.98
CA LEU A 432 -5.79 8.61 -19.91
C LEU A 432 -6.41 8.10 -21.23
N PRO A 433 -6.30 6.80 -21.52
CA PRO A 433 -7.02 6.17 -22.63
C PRO A 433 -8.54 6.31 -22.52
N ARG A 434 -9.24 6.41 -23.66
CA ARG A 434 -10.70 6.57 -23.70
C ARG A 434 -11.45 5.54 -22.86
N ASN A 435 -11.06 4.27 -22.92
CA ASN A 435 -11.72 3.19 -22.17
C ASN A 435 -11.49 3.23 -20.64
N PHE A 436 -10.76 4.22 -20.12
CA PHE A 436 -10.60 4.44 -18.68
C PHE A 436 -11.73 5.29 -18.10
N TYR A 437 -12.44 6.02 -18.97
CA TYR A 437 -13.51 6.91 -18.58
C TYR A 437 -14.87 6.25 -18.76
N ASP A 438 -15.78 6.49 -17.82
CA ASP A 438 -17.17 6.07 -17.95
C ASP A 438 -17.86 6.86 -19.08
N GLU A 439 -18.50 6.16 -20.00
CA GLU A 439 -19.07 6.75 -21.22
C GLU A 439 -20.27 7.65 -20.92
N ASP A 440 -21.09 7.30 -19.92
CA ASP A 440 -22.24 8.12 -19.53
C ASP A 440 -21.77 9.38 -18.78
N TRP A 441 -20.77 9.24 -17.90
CA TRP A 441 -20.11 10.39 -17.28
C TRP A 441 -19.50 11.33 -18.34
N LEU A 442 -18.76 10.80 -19.31
CA LEU A 442 -18.18 11.60 -20.40
C LEU A 442 -19.23 12.29 -21.25
N ARG A 443 -20.35 11.61 -21.58
CA ARG A 443 -21.46 12.22 -22.32
C ARG A 443 -22.05 13.37 -21.53
N SER A 444 -22.30 13.17 -20.23
CA SER A 444 -22.84 14.23 -19.35
C SER A 444 -21.88 15.42 -19.24
N MET A 445 -20.57 15.18 -19.23
CA MET A 445 -19.56 16.24 -19.25
C MET A 445 -19.52 16.97 -20.60
N GLN A 446 -19.63 16.27 -21.73
CA GLN A 446 -19.66 16.90 -23.06
C GLN A 446 -20.85 17.85 -23.22
N GLU A 447 -22.00 17.49 -22.66
CA GLU A 447 -23.22 18.32 -22.68
C GLU A 447 -23.12 19.55 -21.78
N ASN A 448 -22.46 19.43 -20.62
CA ASN A 448 -22.42 20.48 -19.60
C ASN A 448 -21.16 21.37 -19.67
N ASP A 449 -20.00 20.80 -19.99
CA ASP A 449 -18.68 21.46 -20.01
C ASP A 449 -17.75 20.86 -21.07
N SER A 450 -17.94 21.26 -22.33
CA SER A 450 -17.12 20.82 -23.46
C SER A 450 -15.63 21.25 -23.35
N GLU A 451 -15.33 22.33 -22.61
CA GLU A 451 -13.96 22.80 -22.40
C GLU A 451 -13.22 21.88 -21.43
N GLU A 452 -13.88 21.37 -20.38
CA GLU A 452 -13.30 20.37 -19.48
C GLU A 452 -12.96 19.07 -20.21
N VAL A 453 -13.86 18.58 -21.07
CA VAL A 453 -13.58 17.38 -21.87
C VAL A 453 -12.38 17.59 -22.82
N SER A 454 -12.23 18.80 -23.37
CA SER A 454 -11.09 19.15 -24.23
C SER A 454 -9.78 19.20 -23.43
N ARG A 455 -9.82 19.68 -22.18
CA ARG A 455 -8.66 19.70 -21.26
C ARG A 455 -8.17 18.30 -20.87
N LEU A 456 -9.07 17.30 -20.87
CA LEU A 456 -8.69 15.92 -20.53
C LEU A 456 -7.69 15.31 -21.51
N ASP A 457 -7.55 15.81 -22.75
CA ASP A 457 -6.61 15.26 -23.76
C ASP A 457 -6.72 13.73 -23.84
N ILE A 458 -7.95 13.23 -24.03
CA ILE A 458 -8.27 11.80 -23.97
C ILE A 458 -7.49 11.04 -25.06
N GLN A 459 -6.74 10.02 -24.64
CA GLN A 459 -5.90 9.21 -25.52
C GLN A 459 -6.72 8.09 -26.18
N GLN A 460 -6.14 7.46 -27.21
CA GLN A 460 -6.73 6.29 -27.86
C GLN A 460 -6.93 5.15 -26.85
N PRO A 461 -8.00 4.34 -26.99
CA PRO A 461 -8.25 3.21 -26.10
C PRO A 461 -7.12 2.19 -26.18
N VAL A 462 -6.87 1.51 -25.06
CA VAL A 462 -5.83 0.47 -24.93
C VAL A 462 -6.46 -0.86 -24.54
N ASP A 463 -5.86 -1.97 -24.96
CA ASP A 463 -6.31 -3.30 -24.55
C ASP A 463 -6.02 -3.54 -23.06
N LEU A 464 -7.07 -3.74 -22.27
CA LEU A 464 -7.01 -4.03 -20.83
C LEU A 464 -7.16 -5.52 -20.53
N THR A 465 -7.18 -6.38 -21.54
CA THR A 465 -7.41 -7.82 -21.36
C THR A 465 -6.28 -8.46 -20.57
N ILE A 466 -6.63 -9.05 -19.43
CA ILE A 466 -5.71 -9.86 -18.62
C ILE A 466 -5.96 -11.34 -18.98
N PRO A 467 -4.92 -12.11 -19.34
CA PRO A 467 -5.07 -13.54 -19.62
C PRO A 467 -5.69 -14.30 -18.45
N ASP A 468 -6.66 -15.17 -18.74
CA ASP A 468 -7.43 -15.93 -17.72
C ASP A 468 -6.55 -16.72 -16.75
N ASN A 469 -5.38 -17.18 -17.22
CA ASN A 469 -4.43 -17.95 -16.41
C ASN A 469 -3.71 -17.13 -15.32
N VAL A 470 -3.95 -15.81 -15.23
CA VAL A 470 -3.38 -14.94 -14.20
C VAL A 470 -4.43 -14.25 -13.34
N ALA A 471 -5.65 -14.07 -13.84
CA ALA A 471 -6.72 -13.41 -13.10
C ALA A 471 -7.46 -14.32 -12.11
N ARG A 472 -7.32 -15.66 -12.20
CA ARG A 472 -8.14 -16.62 -11.44
C ARG A 472 -7.34 -17.72 -10.75
#